data_AF-H1SHJ4-F1
#
_entry.id   AF-H1SHJ4-F1
#
_cell.length_a   1.000
_cell.length_b   1.000
_cell.length_c   1.000
_cell.angle_alpha   90.00
_cell.angle_beta   90.00
_cell.angle_gamma   90.00
#
_symmetry.space_group_name_H-M   'P 1'
#
loop_
_entity.id
_entity.type
_entity.pdbx_description
1 polymer ?
#
loop_
_entity_poly.entity_id
_entity_poly.type
_entity_poly.pdbx_seq_one_letter_code
_entity_poly.pdbx_strand_id
1 'polypeptide(L)' 'RGRRGQVKQPIRDQYEHQGHPYYASARLWDDGVIDPAQTRTVLGLGLSASLNAPIGEMKFGVFRM' A
#
# COMPACT_ATOMS: atom_id res chain seq x y z
N ARG A 1 -26.79 4.26 25.40
CA ARG A 1 -25.95 4.39 24.18
C ARG A 1 -24.44 4.61 24.47
N GLY A 2 -24.00 5.01 25.67
CA GLY A 2 -22.59 5.34 25.96
C GLY A 2 -21.58 4.18 26.05
N ARG A 3 -21.97 2.96 26.49
CA ARG A 3 -21.02 1.84 26.69
C ARG A 3 -20.42 1.25 25.40
N ARG A 4 -21.16 1.26 24.28
CA ARG A 4 -20.66 0.72 22.99
C ARG A 4 -19.58 1.60 22.37
N GLY A 5 -19.62 2.91 22.59
CA GLY A 5 -18.59 3.83 22.09
C GLY A 5 -17.25 3.58 22.78
N GLN A 6 -17.26 3.42 24.11
CA GLN A 6 -16.04 3.20 24.90
C GLN A 6 -15.32 1.89 24.54
N VAL A 7 -16.04 0.82 24.22
CA VAL A 7 -15.41 -0.46 23.78
C VAL A 7 -14.83 -0.35 22.37
N LYS A 8 -15.47 0.41 21.47
CA LYS A 8 -15.03 0.55 20.08
C LYS A 8 -13.88 1.52 19.89
N GLN A 9 -13.77 2.52 20.77
CA GLN A 9 -12.77 3.56 20.67
C GLN A 9 -11.33 3.03 20.58
N PRO A 10 -10.86 2.12 21.46
CA PRO A 10 -9.48 1.62 21.37
C PRO A 10 -9.21 0.86 20.06
N ILE A 11 -10.21 0.16 19.51
CA ILE A 11 -10.09 -0.51 18.22
C ILE A 11 -9.97 0.53 17.10
N ARG A 12 -10.78 1.58 17.12
CA ARG A 12 -10.68 2.66 16.12
C ARG A 12 -9.31 3.33 16.15
N ASP A 13 -8.84 3.65 17.35
CA ASP A 13 -7.55 4.31 17.56
C ASP A 13 -6.39 3.40 17.09
N GLN A 14 -6.50 2.10 17.33
CA GLN A 14 -5.55 1.12 16.80
C GLN A 14 -5.53 1.10 15.27
N TYR A 15 -6.70 1.07 14.62
CA TYR A 15 -6.80 1.05 13.16
C TYR A 15 -6.28 2.36 12.54
N GLU A 16 -6.54 3.50 13.19
CA GLU A 16 -6.00 4.80 12.75
C GLU A 16 -4.47 4.80 12.84
N HIS A 17 -3.93 4.35 13.97
CA HIS A 17 -2.48 4.31 14.17
C HIS A 17 -1.78 3.35 13.21
N GLN A 18 -2.29 2.13 13.06
CA GLN A 18 -1.67 1.08 12.26
C GLN A 18 -1.98 1.20 10.76
N GLY A 19 -3.04 1.92 10.40
CA GLY A 19 -3.42 2.22 9.02
C GLY A 19 -2.77 3.49 8.45
N HIS A 20 -2.13 4.31 9.29
CA HIS A 20 -1.47 5.53 8.84
C HIS A 20 -0.31 5.23 7.88
N PRO A 21 -0.10 5.99 6.78
CA PRO A 21 0.96 5.71 5.81
C PRO A 21 2.36 5.53 6.42
N TYR A 22 2.75 6.39 7.37
CA TYR A 22 4.04 6.23 8.08
C TYR A 22 4.18 4.94 8.89
N TYR A 23 3.08 4.34 9.37
CA TYR A 23 3.15 3.06 10.06
C TYR A 23 3.54 1.93 9.09
N ALA A 24 3.03 1.98 7.86
CA ALA A 24 3.35 1.04 6.78
C ALA A 24 4.81 1.24 6.28
N SER A 25 5.20 2.48 5.95
CA SER A 25 6.55 2.74 5.42
C SER A 25 7.65 2.48 6.43
N ALA A 26 7.41 2.72 7.73
CA ALA A 26 8.37 2.36 8.79
C ALA A 26 8.66 0.85 8.89
N ARG A 27 7.84 0.02 8.22
CA ARG A 27 7.95 -1.44 8.16
C ARG A 27 8.23 -1.97 6.77
N LEU A 28 8.49 -1.09 5.80
CA LEU A 28 8.72 -1.44 4.39
C LEU A 28 7.57 -2.25 3.78
N TRP A 29 6.34 -1.99 4.22
CA TRP A 29 5.16 -2.56 3.55
C TRP A 29 4.90 -1.88 2.20
N ASP A 30 5.45 -0.68 2.03
CA ASP A 30 5.57 0.09 0.80
C ASP A 30 7.02 0.57 0.65
N ASP A 31 7.38 0.97 -0.57
CA ASP A 31 8.71 1.51 -0.89
C ASP A 31 8.83 3.03 -0.60
N GLY A 32 7.79 3.64 -0.04
CA GLY A 32 7.77 5.04 0.38
C GLY A 32 6.45 5.77 0.11
N VAL A 33 6.13 6.71 1.00
CA VAL A 33 5.06 7.72 0.80
C VAL A 33 5.59 8.85 -0.07
N ILE A 34 4.85 9.20 -1.12
CA ILE A 34 5.23 10.24 -2.08
C ILE A 34 4.23 11.40 -2.07
N ASP A 35 4.69 12.58 -2.49
CA ASP A 35 3.80 13.69 -2.82
C ASP A 35 2.86 13.24 -3.97
N PRO A 36 1.52 13.34 -3.82
CA PRO A 36 0.58 12.99 -4.88
C PRO A 36 0.90 13.65 -6.23
N ALA A 37 1.43 14.88 -6.23
CA ALA A 37 1.83 15.59 -7.45
C ALA A 37 3.01 14.93 -8.19
N GLN A 38 3.83 14.15 -7.50
CA GLN A 38 5.00 13.46 -8.06
C GLN A 38 4.70 12.08 -8.63
N THR A 39 3.47 11.58 -8.51
CA THR A 39 3.05 10.24 -8.98
C THR A 39 3.52 9.94 -10.40
N ARG A 40 3.36 10.88 -11.34
CA ARG A 40 3.78 10.71 -12.75
C ARG A 40 5.29 10.48 -12.87
N THR A 41 6.08 11.26 -12.15
CA THR A 41 7.54 11.20 -12.20
C THR A 41 8.04 9.89 -11.62
N VAL A 42 7.52 9.48 -10.46
CA VAL A 42 7.91 8.22 -9.80
C VAL A 42 7.57 7.02 -10.67
N LEU A 43 6.36 6.95 -11.23
CA LEU A 43 5.98 5.88 -12.16
C LEU A 43 6.83 5.88 -13.43
N GLY A 44 7.12 7.05 -14.01
CA GLY A 44 7.96 7.16 -15.19
C GLY A 44 9.37 6.59 -14.97
N LEU A 45 9.98 6.93 -13.83
CA LEU A 45 11.28 6.40 -13.45
C LEU A 45 11.24 4.89 -13.17
N GLY A 46 10.23 4.41 -12.43
CA GLY A 46 10.07 2.99 -12.13
C GLY A 46 9.89 2.13 -13.38
N LEU A 47 9.08 2.59 -14.34
CA LEU A 47 8.91 1.93 -15.64
C LEU A 47 10.22 1.93 -16.44
N SER A 48 10.89 3.08 -16.54
CA SER A 48 12.19 3.19 -17.23
C SER A 48 13.23 2.25 -16.63
N ALA A 49 13.27 2.11 -15.30
CA ALA A 49 14.17 1.20 -14.63
C ALA A 49 13.83 -0.27 -14.94
N SER A 50 12.54 -0.62 -14.90
CA SER A 50 12.05 -2.00 -15.14
C SER A 50 12.35 -2.51 -16.55
N LEU A 51 12.43 -1.62 -17.54
CA LEU A 51 12.72 -1.97 -18.94
C LEU A 51 14.17 -2.43 -19.20
N ASN A 52 15.04 -2.42 -18.18
CA ASN A 52 16.38 -3.01 -18.27
C ASN A 52 16.37 -4.55 -18.17
N ALA A 53 15.22 -5.16 -17.88
CA ALA A 53 15.01 -6.60 -17.89
C ALA A 53 14.04 -7.02 -19.01
N PRO A 54 14.19 -8.23 -19.60
CA PRO A 54 13.25 -8.73 -20.60
C PRO A 54 11.87 -8.98 -19.99
N ILE A 55 10.81 -8.69 -20.76
CA ILE A 55 9.43 -9.00 -20.37
C ILE A 55 9.19 -10.50 -20.59
N GLY A 56 8.91 -11.23 -19.50
CA GLY A 56 8.69 -12.67 -19.54
C GLY A 56 7.30 -13.09 -20.02
N GLU A 57 7.15 -14.35 -20.42
CA GLU A 57 5.83 -14.93 -20.74
C GLU A 57 4.98 -15.10 -19.46
N MET A 58 3.71 -14.70 -19.53
CA MET A 58 2.77 -14.89 -18.42
C MET A 58 2.18 -16.31 -18.43
N LYS A 59 2.20 -16.96 -17.27
CA LYS A 59 1.57 -18.27 -17.04
C LYS A 59 0.53 -18.14 -15.93
N PHE A 60 -0.73 -18.40 -16.24
CA PHE A 60 -1.82 -18.36 -15.28
C PHE A 60 -2.07 -19.75 -14.67
N GLY A 61 -2.59 -19.77 -13.43
CA GLY A 61 -3.13 -20.97 -12.81
C GLY A 61 -4.54 -21.32 -13.30
N VAL A 62 -5.20 -22.26 -12.63
CA VAL A 62 -6.59 -22.65 -12.95
C VAL A 62 -7.55 -21.55 -12.48
N PHE A 63 -8.43 -21.09 -13.37
CA PHE A 63 -9.56 -20.23 -13.01
C PHE A 63 -10.71 -21.08 -12.47
N ARG A 64 -11.17 -20.78 -11.24
CA ARG A 64 -12.39 -21.37 -10.67
C ARG A 64 -13.59 -20.56 -11.18
N MET A 65 -14.38 -21.17 -12.05
CA MET A 65 -15.64 -20.63 -12.59
C MET A 65 -16.81 -20.89 -11.64
#